data_AF-A0A7V6T9J9-F1
#
_entry.id   AF-A0A7V6T9J9-F1
#
_cell.length_a   1.000
_cell.length_b   1.000
_cell.length_c   1.000
_cell.angle_alpha   90.00
_cell.angle_beta   90.00
_cell.angle_gamma   90.00
#
_symmetry.space_group_name_H-M   'P 1'
#
loop_
_entity.id
_entity.type
_entity.pdbx_description
1 polymer ?
#
loop_
_entity_poly.entity_id
_entity_poly.type
_entity_poly.pdbx_seq_one_letter_code
_entity_poly.pdbx_strand_id
1 'polypeptide(L)'
;MELYVGERKVYDSDYSNGISSVRAVISVIGEDRVGIIAGISDVLARANVNILDITQTAIEGLFTMIMVVDIADSKISFDELKNQLSCRGEELSVRVDAQREEVFHFMHRI
;
A
#
# COMPACT_ATOMS: atom_id res chain seq x y z
N MET A 1 5.88 -27.58 -1.67
CA MET A 1 7.24 -27.76 -2.20
C MET A 1 8.15 -26.95 -1.30
N GLU A 2 9.06 -27.60 -0.58
CA GLU A 2 9.96 -26.90 0.36
C GLU A 2 11.19 -26.39 -0.39
N LEU A 3 11.49 -25.10 -0.31
CA LEU A 3 12.66 -24.49 -0.94
C LEU A 3 13.77 -24.33 0.09
N TYR A 4 14.98 -24.72 -0.27
CA TYR A 4 16.18 -24.61 0.57
C TYR A 4 17.22 -23.75 -0.14
N VAL A 5 17.91 -22.88 0.61
CA VAL A 5 19.10 -22.18 0.15
C VAL A 5 20.23 -22.48 1.14
N GLY A 6 21.18 -23.30 0.70
CA GLY A 6 22.20 -23.89 1.58
C GLY A 6 21.58 -24.88 2.59
N GLU A 7 22.05 -24.86 3.84
CA GLU A 7 21.55 -25.73 4.92
C GLU A 7 20.34 -25.14 5.68
N ARG A 8 19.78 -24.01 5.19
CA ARG A 8 18.61 -23.36 5.82
C ARG A 8 17.35 -23.65 5.02
N LYS A 9 16.32 -24.09 5.74
CA LYS A 9 14.94 -24.19 5.24
C LYS A 9 14.43 -22.76 5.02
N VAL A 10 14.09 -22.40 3.79
CA VAL A 10 13.47 -21.11 3.50
C VAL A 10 11.99 -21.28 3.81
N TYR A 11 11.61 -21.00 5.06
CA TYR A 11 10.23 -20.63 5.34
C TYR A 11 10.03 -19.22 4.80
N ASP A 12 8.90 -19.00 4.12
CA ASP A 12 8.39 -17.68 3.77
C ASP A 12 7.95 -16.94 5.05
N SER A 13 8.91 -16.65 5.92
CA SER A 13 8.69 -16.18 7.29
C SER A 13 9.76 -15.20 7.76
N ASP A 14 10.09 -14.23 6.92
CA ASP A 14 10.70 -12.96 7.38
C ASP A 14 9.63 -11.88 7.66
N TYR A 15 8.39 -12.28 7.93
CA TYR A 15 7.35 -11.44 8.53
C TYR A 15 6.86 -12.07 9.83
N SER A 16 7.63 -11.96 10.91
CA SER A 16 7.13 -12.24 12.26
C SER A 16 7.23 -11.01 13.15
N ASN A 17 6.12 -10.27 13.21
CA ASN A 17 5.73 -9.59 14.44
C ASN A 17 4.20 -9.55 14.55
N GLY A 18 3.64 -10.60 15.17
CA GLY A 18 2.53 -10.50 16.14
C GLY A 18 1.18 -9.84 15.80
N ILE A 19 0.83 -9.48 14.57
CA ILE A 19 -0.50 -8.94 14.22
C ILE A 19 -0.96 -9.59 12.90
N SER A 20 -2.20 -10.05 12.84
CA SER A 20 -2.88 -10.37 11.59
C SER A 20 -3.05 -9.06 10.80
N SER A 21 -2.03 -8.66 10.04
CA SER A 21 -2.08 -7.43 9.26
C SER A 21 -2.98 -7.66 8.04
N VAL A 22 -4.13 -7.00 7.99
CA VAL A 22 -4.92 -6.90 6.76
C VAL A 22 -4.26 -5.82 5.93
N ARG A 23 -3.55 -6.20 4.87
CA ARG A 23 -2.72 -5.24 4.12
C ARG A 23 -3.42 -4.74 2.87
N ALA A 24 -3.06 -3.53 2.46
CA ALA A 24 -3.40 -2.99 1.15
C ALA A 24 -2.16 -2.34 0.52
N VAL A 25 -2.17 -2.31 -0.81
CA VAL A 25 -1.19 -1.60 -1.62
C VAL A 25 -1.87 -0.36 -2.20
N ILE A 26 -1.25 0.79 -2.03
CA ILE A 26 -1.69 2.06 -2.61
C ILE A 26 -0.66 2.46 -3.66
N SER A 27 -1.14 2.84 -4.84
CA SER A 27 -0.31 3.38 -5.93
C SER A 27 -0.73 4.80 -6.24
N VAL A 28 0.26 5.68 -6.40
CA VAL A 28 0.09 7.09 -6.72
C VAL A 28 0.94 7.41 -7.93
N ILE A 29 0.34 7.98 -8.98
CA ILE A 29 1.02 8.32 -10.23
C ILE A 29 0.56 9.69 -10.69
N GLY A 30 1.49 10.60 -10.99
CA GLY A 30 1.17 11.89 -11.60
C GLY A 30 2.38 12.81 -11.71
N GLU A 31 2.13 14.09 -11.97
CA GLU A 31 3.20 15.10 -11.98
C GLU A 31 3.67 15.37 -10.54
N ASP A 32 4.98 15.52 -10.35
CA ASP A 32 5.51 15.85 -9.02
C ASP A 32 5.01 17.21 -8.56
N ARG A 33 4.42 17.24 -7.36
CA ARG A 33 3.87 18.42 -6.72
C ARG A 33 4.09 18.37 -5.22
N VAL A 34 4.36 19.56 -4.66
CA VAL A 34 4.48 19.72 -3.21
C VAL A 34 3.17 19.29 -2.56
N GLY A 35 3.28 18.40 -1.58
CA GLY A 35 2.15 17.99 -0.74
C GLY A 35 1.51 16.65 -1.10
N ILE A 36 1.99 15.91 -2.12
CA ILE A 36 1.46 14.57 -2.45
C ILE A 36 1.56 13.64 -1.23
N ILE A 37 2.77 13.44 -0.70
CA ILE A 37 3.00 12.55 0.45
C ILE A 37 2.20 13.02 1.67
N ALA A 38 2.21 14.32 1.95
CA ALA A 38 1.49 14.89 3.09
C ALA A 38 -0.04 14.70 2.96
N GLY A 39 -0.59 14.90 1.76
CA GLY A 39 -2.02 14.75 1.50
C GLY A 39 -2.49 13.31 1.60
N ILE A 40 -1.71 12.37 1.05
CA ILE A 40 -2.04 10.93 1.12
C ILE A 40 -1.88 10.41 2.55
N SER A 41 -0.79 10.77 3.24
CA SER A 41 -0.57 10.35 4.63
C SER A 41 -1.60 10.96 5.61
N ASP A 42 -2.10 12.17 5.38
CA ASP A 42 -3.19 12.75 6.19
C ASP A 42 -4.49 11.94 6.07
N VAL A 43 -4.85 11.48 4.87
CA VAL A 43 -6.01 10.60 4.68
C VAL A 43 -5.83 9.29 5.46
N LEU A 44 -4.66 8.65 5.34
CA LEU A 44 -4.35 7.41 6.05
C LEU A 44 -4.37 7.60 7.57
N ALA A 45 -3.77 8.68 8.07
CA ALA A 45 -3.74 8.97 9.50
C ALA A 45 -5.14 9.21 10.08
N ARG A 46 -6.00 9.96 9.37
CA ARG A 46 -7.39 10.17 9.79
C ARG A 46 -8.20 8.87 9.81
N ALA A 47 -7.93 7.99 8.85
CA ALA A 47 -8.52 6.66 8.78
C ALA A 47 -7.93 5.67 9.79
N ASN A 48 -6.91 6.02 10.57
CA ASN A 48 -6.19 5.10 11.47
C ASN A 48 -5.51 3.93 10.72
N VAL A 49 -4.93 4.22 9.57
CA VAL A 49 -4.21 3.27 8.73
C VAL A 49 -2.71 3.45 8.93
N ASN A 50 -2.00 2.37 9.24
CA ASN A 50 -0.56 2.40 9.45
C ASN A 50 0.19 2.19 8.12
N ILE A 51 1.30 2.91 7.93
CA ILE A 51 2.17 2.73 6.75
C ILE A 51 3.28 1.75 7.13
N LEU A 52 3.32 0.61 6.46
CA LEU A 52 4.32 -0.44 6.70
C LEU A 52 5.58 -0.22 5.85
N ASP A 53 5.38 0.19 4.60
CA ASP A 53 6.47 0.47 3.67
C ASP A 53 6.05 1.52 2.65
N ILE A 54 7.02 2.27 2.15
CA ILE A 54 6.83 3.33 1.16
C ILE A 54 8.04 3.36 0.22
N THR A 55 7.76 3.27 -1.08
CA THR A 55 8.77 3.47 -2.12
C THR A 55 8.29 4.52 -3.09
N GLN A 56 9.15 5.48 -3.41
CA GLN A 56 8.88 6.53 -4.39
C GLN A 56 9.98 6.54 -5.46
N THR A 57 9.60 6.88 -6.68
CA THR A 57 10.52 7.00 -7.81
C THR A 57 9.97 7.96 -8.86
N ALA A 58 10.84 8.44 -9.74
CA ALA A 58 10.47 9.21 -10.91
C ALA A 58 10.57 8.31 -12.15
N ILE A 59 9.44 7.91 -12.73
CA ILE A 59 9.38 7.07 -13.93
C ILE A 59 9.02 7.96 -15.11
N GLU A 60 9.94 8.12 -16.07
CA GLU A 60 9.76 8.98 -17.24
C GLU A 60 9.37 10.43 -16.88
N GLY A 61 9.84 10.93 -15.73
CA GLY A 61 9.52 12.28 -15.23
C GLY A 61 8.21 12.39 -14.46
N LEU A 62 7.45 11.30 -14.31
CA LEU A 62 6.27 11.23 -13.46
C LEU A 62 6.64 10.80 -12.04
N PHE A 63 6.06 11.48 -11.05
CA PHE A 63 6.10 11.04 -9.67
C PHE A 63 5.29 9.75 -9.53
N THR A 64 5.94 8.71 -9.02
CA THR A 64 5.32 7.43 -8.71
C THR A 64 5.62 7.07 -7.27
N MET A 65 4.60 6.67 -6.53
CA MET A 65 4.75 6.21 -5.15
C MET A 65 3.88 4.98 -4.91
N ILE A 66 4.49 3.97 -4.30
CA ILE A 66 3.81 2.77 -3.84
C ILE A 66 3.90 2.73 -2.32
N MET A 67 2.79 2.43 -1.65
CA MET A 67 2.72 2.27 -0.21
C MET A 67 2.12 0.91 0.13
N VAL A 68 2.73 0.21 1.08
CA VAL A 68 2.12 -0.94 1.75
C VAL A 68 1.59 -0.45 3.08
N VAL A 69 0.30 -0.68 3.33
CA VAL A 69 -0.39 -0.20 4.52
C VAL A 69 -1.10 -1.32 5.25
N ASP A 70 -1.21 -1.19 6.58
CA ASP A 70 -2.03 -2.03 7.43
C ASP A 70 -3.38 -1.35 7.68
N ILE A 71 -4.44 -1.98 7.22
CA ILE A 71 -5.82 -1.51 7.31
C ILE A 71 -6.64 -2.28 8.34
N ALA A 72 -6.02 -3.14 9.17
CA ALA A 72 -6.73 -3.94 10.17
C ALA A 72 -7.53 -3.09 11.16
N ASP A 73 -6.95 -1.98 11.63
CA ASP A 73 -7.56 -1.07 12.61
C ASP A 73 -8.15 0.20 11.96
N SER A 74 -8.46 0.15 10.66
CA SER A 74 -9.05 1.28 9.95
C SER A 74 -10.41 1.67 10.54
N LYS A 75 -10.61 2.97 10.78
CA LYS A 75 -11.88 3.55 11.25
C LYS A 75 -12.97 3.56 10.19
N ILE A 76 -12.61 3.36 8.93
CA ILE A 76 -13.50 3.40 7.77
C ILE A 76 -13.39 2.11 6.95
N SER A 77 -14.41 1.83 6.14
CA SER A 77 -14.34 0.73 5.18
C SER A 77 -13.24 0.99 4.14
N PHE A 78 -12.73 -0.08 3.53
CA PHE A 78 -11.75 0.04 2.46
C PHE A 78 -12.28 0.79 1.24
N ASP A 79 -13.56 0.62 0.90
CA ASP A 79 -14.17 1.33 -0.23
C ASP A 79 -14.23 2.84 0.04
N GLU A 80 -14.54 3.22 1.28
CA GLU A 80 -14.50 4.62 1.72
C GLU A 80 -13.06 5.16 1.70
N LEU A 81 -12.09 4.38 2.18
CA LEU A 81 -10.67 4.75 2.12
C LEU A 81 -10.23 4.97 0.67
N LYS A 82 -10.60 4.07 -0.23
CA LYS A 82 -10.30 4.18 -1.66
C LYS A 82 -10.89 5.45 -2.25
N ASN A 83 -12.16 5.75 -1.96
CA ASN A 83 -12.82 6.98 -2.43
C ASN A 83 -12.11 8.24 -1.90
N GLN A 84 -11.81 8.30 -0.61
CA GLN A 84 -11.11 9.46 -0.02
C GLN A 84 -9.71 9.66 -0.62
N LEU A 85 -8.96 8.57 -0.82
CA LEU A 85 -7.65 8.60 -1.46
C LEU A 85 -7.74 9.07 -2.92
N SER A 86 -8.71 8.58 -3.69
CA SER A 86 -8.93 9.01 -5.08
C SER A 86 -9.32 10.49 -5.15
N CYS A 87 -10.28 10.95 -4.34
CA CYS A 87 -10.66 12.37 -4.29
C CYS A 87 -9.49 13.26 -3.90
N ARG A 88 -8.71 12.88 -2.88
CA ARG A 88 -7.51 13.62 -2.48
C ARG A 88 -6.44 13.62 -3.57
N GLY A 89 -6.31 12.53 -4.30
CA GLY A 89 -5.45 12.43 -5.48
C GLY A 89 -5.82 13.44 -6.56
N GLU A 90 -7.12 13.53 -6.90
CA GLU A 90 -7.62 14.49 -7.90
C GLU A 90 -7.28 15.94 -7.52
N GLU A 91 -7.48 16.33 -6.25
CA GLU A 91 -7.10 17.65 -5.73
C GLU A 91 -5.59 17.94 -5.90
N LEU A 92 -4.76 16.90 -5.78
CA LEU A 92 -3.32 16.97 -5.91
C LEU A 92 -2.84 16.74 -7.35
N SER A 93 -3.76 16.56 -8.31
CA SER A 93 -3.49 16.23 -9.71
C SER A 93 -2.65 14.95 -9.90
N VAL A 94 -2.90 13.95 -9.06
CA VAL A 94 -2.33 12.60 -9.15
C VAL A 94 -3.44 11.56 -9.18
N ARG A 95 -3.20 10.43 -9.85
CA ARG A 95 -4.09 9.27 -9.77
C ARG A 95 -3.70 8.44 -8.57
N VAL A 96 -4.68 8.05 -7.76
CA VAL A 96 -4.48 7.13 -6.62
C VAL A 96 -5.37 5.91 -6.79
N ASP A 97 -4.79 4.71 -6.77
CA ASP A 97 -5.51 3.45 -6.69
C ASP A 97 -5.09 2.67 -5.44
N ALA A 98 -6.04 1.95 -4.85
CA ALA A 98 -5.82 1.13 -3.66
C ALA A 98 -6.39 -0.28 -3.89
N GLN A 99 -5.62 -1.29 -3.48
CA GLN A 99 -5.98 -2.70 -3.64
C GLN A 99 -5.66 -3.46 -2.35
N ARG A 100 -6.57 -4.33 -1.90
CA ARG A 100 -6.27 -5.24 -0.78
C ARG A 100 -5.22 -6.24 -1.23
N GLU A 101 -4.26 -6.54 -0.38
CA GLU A 101 -3.20 -7.50 -0.70
C GLU A 101 -3.77 -8.91 -0.97
N GLU A 102 -4.86 -9.26 -0.29
CA GLU A 102 -5.55 -10.55 -0.46
C GLU A 102 -5.87 -10.87 -1.92
N VAL A 103 -6.09 -9.86 -2.77
CA VAL A 103 -6.32 -10.03 -4.21
C VAL A 103 -5.13 -10.69 -4.92
N PHE A 104 -3.89 -10.43 -4.48
CA PHE A 104 -2.68 -11.05 -5.07
C PHE A 104 -2.53 -12.52 -4.67
N HIS A 105 -3.02 -12.91 -3.50
CA HIS A 105 -2.91 -14.29 -3.01
C HIS A 105 -3.86 -15.26 -3.77
N PHE A 106 -4.95 -14.75 -4.34
CA PHE A 106 -5.89 -15.55 -5.13
C PHE A 106 -5.43 -15.79 -6.59
N MET A 107 -4.57 -14.94 -7.16
CA MET A 107 -4.09 -15.13 -8.54
C MET A 107 -3.12 -16.33 -8.69
N HIS A 108 -2.50 -16.79 -7.60
CA HIS A 108 -1.58 -17.92 -7.58
C HIS A 108 -2.20 -19.26 -7.14
N ARG A 109 -3.52 -19.32 -6.93
CA ARG A 109 -4.21 -20.57 -6.63
C ARG A 109 -4.88 -21.12 -7.90
N ILE A 110 -4.10 -21.93 -8.63
CA ILE A 110 -4.60 -22.89 -9.63
C ILE A 110 -5.57 -23.88 -8.98
#